data_AF-A0AAW5S9Q8-F1
#
_entry.id   AF-A0AAW5S9Q8-F1
#
_cell.length_a   1.000
_cell.length_b   1.000
_cell.length_c   1.000
_cell.angle_alpha   90.00
_cell.angle_beta   90.00
_cell.angle_gamma   90.00
#
_symmetry.space_group_name_H-M   'P 1'
#
loop_
_entity.id
_entity.type
_entity.pdbx_description
1 polymer ?
#
loop_
_entity_poly.entity_id
_entity_poly.type
_entity_poly.pdbx_seq_one_letter_code
_entity_poly.pdbx_strand_id
1 'polypeptide(L)'
;MKIETQADVERLMAERNISFVFRPSITEQPDGTWIACYPGADWSVSGRDAEEARRALHAEELARMRDPKNANWKVEAVRRHLTEGPIDGVYELDNETADRVIDDGTQAALDAEIALIDQERGHP
;
A
#
# COMPACT_ATOMS: atom_id res chain seq x y z
N MET A 1 11.13 14.10 -11.27
CA MET A 1 11.62 13.89 -9.88
C MET A 1 11.99 12.44 -9.75
N LYS A 2 13.19 12.09 -9.27
CA LYS A 2 13.60 10.70 -9.07
C LYS A 2 13.34 10.34 -7.60
N ILE A 3 12.52 9.33 -7.36
CA ILE A 3 12.29 8.78 -6.02
C ILE A 3 13.25 7.60 -5.87
N GLU A 4 14.26 7.75 -5.02
CA GLU A 4 15.30 6.73 -4.81
C GLU A 4 15.40 6.33 -3.34
N THR A 5 14.92 7.18 -2.42
CA THR A 5 15.00 6.95 -0.97
C THR A 5 13.69 7.27 -0.27
N GLN A 6 13.54 6.77 0.97
CA GLN A 6 12.42 7.13 1.84
C GLN A 6 12.33 8.65 2.05
N ALA A 7 13.47 9.33 2.17
CA ALA A 7 13.51 10.79 2.34
C ALA A 7 12.95 11.55 1.12
N ASP A 8 13.09 11.00 -0.09
CA ASP A 8 12.49 11.59 -1.29
C ASP A 8 10.96 11.41 -1.31
N VAL A 9 10.47 10.27 -0.80
CA VAL A 9 9.03 10.05 -0.61
C VAL A 9 8.48 11.02 0.44
N GLU A 10 9.16 11.17 1.58
CA GLU A 10 8.76 12.12 2.63
C GLU A 10 8.77 13.57 2.14
N ARG A 11 9.79 13.96 1.38
CA ARG A 11 9.82 15.28 0.73
C ARG A 11 8.64 15.47 -0.20
N LEU A 12 8.34 14.48 -1.04
CA LEU A 12 7.21 14.53 -1.97
C LEU A 12 5.87 14.70 -1.23
N MET A 13 5.67 13.92 -0.17
CA MET A 13 4.49 14.00 0.69
C MET A 13 4.33 15.40 1.28
N ALA A 14 5.41 15.99 1.80
CA ALA A 14 5.40 17.36 2.33
C ALA A 14 5.19 18.43 1.24
N GLU A 15 5.84 18.31 0.09
CA GLU A 15 5.75 19.28 -1.02
C GLU A 15 4.35 19.31 -1.64
N ARG A 16 3.70 18.15 -1.76
CA ARG A 16 2.35 18.03 -2.33
C ARG A 16 1.23 18.07 -1.29
N ASN A 17 1.58 18.07 -0.01
CA ASN A 17 0.63 17.94 1.10
C ASN A 17 -0.27 16.69 0.97
N ILE A 18 0.35 15.57 0.60
CA ILE A 18 -0.32 14.27 0.41
C ILE A 18 0.33 13.20 1.29
N SER A 19 -0.42 12.14 1.54
CA SER A 19 0.00 10.91 2.17
C SER A 19 -0.22 9.73 1.23
N PHE A 20 0.76 8.83 1.16
CA PHE A 20 0.60 7.59 0.40
C PHE A 20 0.03 6.48 1.29
N VAL A 21 -1.07 5.89 0.84
CA VAL A 21 -1.62 4.67 1.44
C VAL A 21 -1.28 3.48 0.57
N PHE A 22 -0.79 2.42 1.21
CA PHE A 22 -0.44 1.16 0.57
C PHE A 22 -1.41 0.06 0.99
N ARG A 23 -2.23 -0.41 0.05
CA ARG A 23 -3.16 -1.52 0.26
C ARG A 23 -2.54 -2.80 -0.31
N PRO A 24 -2.47 -3.89 0.46
CA PRO A 24 -2.00 -5.16 -0.07
C PRO A 24 -3.05 -5.80 -0.98
N SER A 25 -2.59 -6.43 -2.05
CA SER A 25 -3.41 -7.29 -2.90
C SER A 25 -3.52 -8.65 -2.24
N ILE A 26 -4.74 -9.14 -2.06
CA ILE A 26 -5.03 -10.46 -1.45
C ILE A 26 -5.91 -11.21 -2.44
N THR A 27 -5.37 -12.27 -3.06
CA THR A 27 -6.01 -12.96 -4.19
C THR A 27 -6.03 -14.47 -3.98
N GLU A 28 -7.19 -15.09 -4.15
CA GLU A 28 -7.36 -16.54 -4.18
C GLU A 28 -6.73 -17.13 -5.44
N GLN A 29 -5.96 -18.20 -5.27
CA GLN A 29 -5.31 -18.95 -6.32
C GLN A 29 -6.19 -20.14 -6.76
N PRO A 30 -6.00 -20.67 -7.98
CA PRO A 30 -6.79 -21.81 -8.48
C PRO A 30 -6.70 -23.08 -7.62
N ASP A 31 -5.67 -23.21 -6.79
CA ASP A 31 -5.46 -24.35 -5.88
C ASP A 31 -6.13 -24.14 -4.50
N GLY A 32 -6.83 -23.02 -4.29
CA GLY A 32 -7.48 -22.64 -3.04
C GLY A 32 -6.56 -21.92 -2.04
N THR A 33 -5.30 -21.68 -2.40
CA THR A 33 -4.37 -20.88 -1.58
C THR A 33 -4.65 -19.40 -1.76
N TRP A 34 -4.48 -18.58 -0.73
CA TRP A 34 -4.56 -17.14 -0.81
C TRP A 34 -3.17 -16.51 -0.81
N ILE A 35 -2.86 -15.67 -1.79
CA ILE A 35 -1.60 -14.94 -1.86
C ILE A 35 -1.84 -13.48 -1.47
N ALA A 36 -1.00 -12.96 -0.57
CA ALA A 36 -0.97 -11.55 -0.19
C ALA A 36 0.38 -10.91 -0.56
N CYS A 37 0.34 -9.70 -1.13
CA CYS A 37 1.53 -8.97 -1.57
C CYS A 37 1.31 -7.44 -1.50
N TYR A 38 2.35 -6.67 -1.22
CA TYR A 38 2.33 -5.20 -1.37
C TYR A 38 2.75 -4.79 -2.80
N PRO A 39 2.22 -3.69 -3.35
CA PRO A 39 2.41 -3.31 -4.76
C PRO A 39 3.86 -2.99 -5.19
N GLY A 40 4.76 -2.72 -4.22
CA GLY A 40 6.19 -2.53 -4.46
C GLY A 40 7.08 -3.60 -3.83
N ALA A 41 6.49 -4.66 -3.26
CA ALA A 41 7.25 -5.75 -2.66
C ALA A 41 7.67 -6.77 -3.73
N ASP A 42 8.92 -7.22 -3.66
CA ASP A 42 9.46 -8.35 -4.41
C ASP A 42 9.10 -9.71 -3.77
N TRP A 43 8.34 -9.69 -2.68
CA TRP A 43 7.96 -10.83 -1.87
C TRP A 43 6.45 -10.89 -1.68
N SER A 44 5.95 -12.11 -1.54
CA SER A 44 4.55 -12.39 -1.24
C SER A 44 4.46 -13.48 -0.19
N VAL A 45 3.33 -13.53 0.52
CA VAL A 45 3.04 -14.60 1.48
C VAL A 45 1.80 -15.37 1.04
N SER A 46 1.69 -16.61 1.51
CA SER A 46 0.53 -17.48 1.27
C SER A 46 -0.20 -17.79 2.57
N GLY A 47 -1.53 -17.90 2.51
CA GLY A 47 -2.39 -18.40 3.56
C GLY A 47 -3.44 -19.36 3.01
N ARG A 48 -4.13 -20.09 3.88
CA ARG A 48 -5.25 -20.98 3.50
C ARG A 48 -6.55 -20.22 3.27
N ASP A 49 -6.63 -19.01 3.82
CA ASP A 49 -7.74 -18.07 3.65
C ASP A 49 -7.21 -16.63 3.61
N ALA A 50 -8.07 -15.69 3.23
CA ALA A 50 -7.73 -14.27 3.11
C ALA A 50 -7.23 -13.65 4.42
N GLU A 51 -7.78 -14.06 5.56
CA GLU A 51 -7.40 -13.54 6.88
C GLU A 51 -6.03 -14.05 7.30
N GLU A 52 -5.73 -15.32 7.04
CA GLU A 52 -4.42 -15.91 7.26
C GLU A 52 -3.36 -15.27 6.37
N ALA A 53 -3.66 -15.06 5.09
CA ALA A 53 -2.74 -14.37 4.18
C ALA A 53 -2.48 -12.93 4.64
N ARG A 54 -3.51 -12.20 5.10
CA ARG A 54 -3.35 -10.84 5.67
C ARG A 54 -2.47 -10.84 6.92
N ARG A 55 -2.72 -11.75 7.86
CA ARG A 55 -1.92 -11.86 9.09
C ARG A 55 -0.47 -12.24 8.78
N ALA A 56 -0.25 -13.18 7.87
CA ALA A 56 1.08 -13.57 7.42
C ALA A 56 1.80 -12.38 6.79
N LEU A 57 1.10 -11.55 6.01
CA LEU A 57 1.70 -10.41 5.35
C LEU A 57 2.16 -9.37 6.36
N HIS A 58 1.33 -9.06 7.36
CA HIS A 58 1.69 -8.12 8.40
C HIS A 58 2.84 -8.63 9.28
N ALA A 59 2.85 -9.93 9.61
CA ALA A 59 3.97 -10.53 10.35
C ALA A 59 5.29 -10.43 9.55
N GLU A 60 5.21 -10.64 8.24
CA GLU A 60 6.34 -10.58 7.34
C GLU A 60 6.83 -9.14 7.10
N GLU A 61 5.91 -8.17 7.04
CA GLU A 61 6.24 -6.74 7.06
C GLU A 61 7.03 -6.40 8.34
N LEU A 62 6.53 -6.78 9.51
CA LEU A 62 7.20 -6.52 10.79
C LEU A 62 8.57 -7.19 10.87
N ALA A 63 8.70 -8.40 10.32
CA ALA A 63 9.98 -9.10 10.25
C ALA A 63 10.97 -8.35 9.34
N ARG A 64 10.51 -7.86 8.18
CA ARG A 64 11.32 -7.09 7.24
C ARG A 64 11.66 -5.70 7.73
N MET A 65 10.78 -5.03 8.47
CA MET A 65 11.06 -3.72 9.07
C MET A 65 12.21 -3.75 10.08
N ARG A 66 12.58 -4.92 10.61
CA ARG A 66 13.78 -5.09 11.44
C ARG A 66 15.08 -4.94 10.64
N ASP A 67 15.03 -5.12 9.32
CA ASP A 67 16.15 -4.86 8.42
C ASP A 67 15.84 -3.62 7.56
N PRO A 68 16.53 -2.48 7.77
CA PRO A 68 16.29 -1.27 7.01
C PRO A 68 16.53 -1.44 5.49
N LYS A 69 17.24 -2.48 5.03
CA LYS A 69 17.38 -2.79 3.60
C LYS A 69 16.09 -3.34 2.97
N ASN A 70 15.19 -3.91 3.76
CA ASN A 70 13.94 -4.51 3.29
C ASN A 70 12.73 -3.57 3.40
N ALA A 71 12.90 -2.37 3.98
CA ALA A 71 11.85 -1.34 4.05
C ALA A 71 11.63 -0.59 2.72
N ASN A 72 12.39 -0.93 1.67
CA ASN A 72 12.42 -0.17 0.42
C ASN A 72 11.20 -0.41 -0.50
N TRP A 73 10.32 -1.36 -0.16
CA TRP A 73 9.14 -1.67 -0.97
C TRP A 73 8.18 -0.47 -1.10
N LYS A 74 8.10 0.40 -0.10
CA LYS A 74 7.31 1.64 -0.15
C LYS A 74 7.87 2.64 -1.16
N VAL A 75 9.19 2.78 -1.17
CA VAL A 75 9.91 3.64 -2.13
C VAL A 75 9.68 3.15 -3.55
N GLU A 76 9.81 1.84 -3.78
CA GLU A 76 9.57 1.25 -5.10
C GLU A 76 8.09 1.35 -5.50
N ALA A 77 7.13 1.16 -4.59
CA ALA A 77 5.71 1.35 -4.86
C ALA A 77 5.40 2.79 -5.31
N VAL A 78 5.91 3.80 -4.60
CA VAL A 78 5.73 5.22 -4.96
C VAL A 78 6.44 5.55 -6.27
N ARG A 79 7.67 5.06 -6.45
CA ARG A 79 8.43 5.27 -7.67
C ARG A 79 7.69 4.72 -8.89
N ARG A 80 7.14 3.50 -8.80
CA ARG A 80 6.33 2.88 -9.86
C ARG A 80 5.06 3.68 -10.10
N HIS A 81 4.32 4.05 -9.05
CA HIS A 81 3.12 4.89 -9.17
C HIS A 81 3.37 6.21 -9.93
N LEU A 82 4.50 6.87 -9.68
CA LEU A 82 4.84 8.12 -10.35
C LEU A 82 5.41 7.95 -11.77
N THR A 83 5.99 6.79 -12.07
CA THR A 83 6.66 6.53 -13.36
C THR A 83 5.74 5.83 -14.36
N GLU A 84 5.00 4.82 -13.90
CA GLU A 84 4.08 4.00 -14.69
C GLU A 84 2.66 4.60 -14.70
N GLY A 85 2.35 5.53 -13.79
CA GLY A 85 1.02 6.03 -13.53
C GLY A 85 0.36 5.29 -12.35
N PRO A 86 -0.90 5.61 -12.03
CA PRO A 86 -1.57 5.01 -10.88
C PRO A 86 -1.55 3.49 -10.94
N ILE A 87 -0.95 2.86 -9.94
CA ILE A 87 -0.90 1.41 -9.78
C ILE A 87 -1.87 0.95 -8.68
N ASP A 88 -2.42 -0.25 -8.84
CA ASP A 88 -3.29 -0.89 -7.86
C ASP A 88 -2.62 -1.00 -6.50
N GLY A 89 -3.36 -0.68 -5.45
CA GLY A 89 -2.87 -0.74 -4.08
C GLY A 89 -2.00 0.46 -3.65
N VAL A 90 -1.81 1.48 -4.50
CA VAL A 90 -1.18 2.74 -4.10
C VAL A 90 -2.15 3.90 -4.31
N TYR A 91 -2.45 4.60 -3.22
CA TYR A 91 -3.39 5.72 -3.19
C TYR A 91 -2.70 6.97 -2.68
N GLU A 92 -2.93 8.07 -3.38
CA GLU A 92 -2.55 9.41 -2.98
C GLU A 92 -3.76 10.03 -2.28
N LEU A 93 -3.66 10.28 -0.97
CA LEU A 93 -4.66 11.02 -0.21
C LEU A 93 -4.10 12.40 0.12
N ASP A 94 -4.92 13.44 0.10
CA ASP A 94 -4.53 14.69 0.75
C ASP A 94 -4.35 14.45 2.26
N ASN A 95 -3.44 15.21 2.88
CA ASN A 95 -3.13 15.02 4.30
C ASN A 95 -4.35 15.22 5.21
N GLU A 96 -5.30 16.08 4.83
CA GLU A 96 -6.53 16.29 5.62
C GLU A 96 -7.41 15.02 5.62
N THR A 97 -7.56 14.36 4.48
CA THR A 97 -8.26 13.08 4.36
C THR A 97 -7.51 11.96 5.05
N ALA A 98 -6.18 11.90 4.93
CA ALA A 98 -5.37 10.92 5.63
C ALA A 98 -5.47 11.07 7.15
N ASP A 99 -5.35 12.30 7.66
CA ASP A 99 -5.49 12.61 9.09
C ASP A 99 -6.89 12.26 9.58
N ARG A 100 -7.95 12.60 8.84
CA ARG A 100 -9.33 12.22 9.18
C ARG A 100 -9.50 10.70 9.29
N VAL A 101 -8.94 9.94 8.35
CA VAL A 101 -9.02 8.47 8.37
C VAL A 101 -8.21 7.88 9.53
N ILE A 102 -7.03 8.45 9.83
CA ILE A 102 -6.20 8.04 10.96
C ILE A 102 -6.89 8.37 12.29
N ASP A 103 -7.49 9.55 12.41
CA ASP A 103 -8.21 10.02 13.59
C ASP A 103 -9.51 9.24 13.84
N ASP A 104 -10.26 8.92 12.78
CA ASP A 104 -11.39 7.98 12.88
C ASP A 104 -10.93 6.60 13.35
N GLY A 105 -9.69 6.21 13.02
CA GLY A 105 -9.05 4.98 13.48
C GLY A 105 -9.73 3.70 12.99
N THR A 106 -10.67 3.80 12.03
CA THR A 106 -11.40 2.66 11.51
C THR A 106 -10.94 2.28 10.11
N GLN A 107 -10.69 0.99 9.91
CA GLN A 107 -10.40 0.43 8.58
C GLN A 107 -11.52 0.73 7.57
N ALA A 108 -12.77 0.84 8.03
CA ALA A 108 -13.93 1.15 7.19
C ALA A 108 -13.89 2.56 6.59
N ALA A 109 -13.42 3.57 7.34
CA ALA A 109 -13.24 4.93 6.81
C ALA A 109 -12.18 4.94 5.70
N LEU A 110 -11.06 4.24 5.92
CA LEU A 110 -10.02 4.10 4.91
C LEU A 110 -10.54 3.37 3.66
N ASP A 111 -11.25 2.27 3.83
CA ASP A 111 -11.79 1.49 2.73
C ASP A 111 -12.81 2.28 1.91
N ALA A 112 -13.59 3.18 2.54
CA ALA A 112 -14.55 4.04 1.86
C ALA A 112 -13.86 5.10 0.99
N GLU A 113 -12.82 5.77 1.49
CA GLU A 113 -12.04 6.75 0.72
C GLU A 113 -11.33 6.07 -0.46
N ILE A 114 -10.74 4.90 -0.24
CA ILE A 114 -10.13 4.10 -1.30
C ILE A 114 -11.16 3.72 -2.38
N ALA A 115 -12.35 3.29 -1.97
CA ALA A 115 -13.42 2.92 -2.91
C ALA A 115 -13.91 4.11 -3.75
N LEU A 116 -13.82 5.34 -3.24
CA LEU A 116 -14.12 6.54 -4.03
C LEU A 116 -13.04 6.77 -5.11
N ILE A 117 -11.77 6.64 -4.74
CA ILE A 117 -10.65 6.79 -5.67
C ILE A 117 -10.66 5.72 -6.77
N ASP A 118 -10.99 4.47 -6.41
CA ASP A 118 -11.11 3.38 -7.39
C ASP A 118 -12.25 3.64 -8.39
N GLN A 119 -13.39 4.19 -7.92
CA GLN A 119 -14.49 4.61 -8.80
C GLN A 119 -14.07 5.73 -9.76
N GLU A 120 -13.29 6.71 -9.30
CA GLU A 120 -12.77 7.79 -10.15
C GLU A 120 -11.75 7.29 -11.18
N ARG A 121 -10.98 6.26 -10.83
CA ARG A 121 -10.01 5.59 -11.72
C ARG A 121 -10.67 4.69 -12.77
N GLY A 122 -11.98 4.45 -12.66
CA GLY A 122 -12.74 3.66 -13.62
C GLY A 122 -12.50 2.15 -13.54
N HIS A 123 -12.04 1.65 -12.38
CA HIS A 123 -11.96 0.22 -12.11
C HIS A 123 -13.29 -0.28 -11.51
N PRO A 124 -14.09 -1.08 -12.27
CA PRO A 124 -15.24 -1.79 -11.71
C PRO A 124 -14.84 -2.97 -10.81
#